data_AF-A0A1G7XDC9-F1
#
_entry.id   AF-A0A1G7XDC9-F1
#
_cell.length_a   1.000
_cell.length_b   1.000
_cell.length_c   1.000
_cell.angle_alpha   90.00
_cell.angle_beta   90.00
_cell.angle_gamma   90.00
#
_symmetry.space_group_name_H-M   'P 1'
#
loop_
_entity.id
_entity.type
_entity.pdbx_description
1 polymer ?
#
loop_
_entity_poly.entity_id
_entity_poly.type
_entity_poly.pdbx_seq_one_letter_code
_entity_poly.pdbx_strand_id
1 'polypeptide(L)'
;MIEIEIELDEKIKNLSIWNLSFQSILSVLLFTAENIDIKGDNDTAMDYISRLSLIFPLIKKYAQKEEITTTSISITKTGTKEYLEDVNFLISYAHFSMLMPQIHRETLITIKKSDNTFYLDFKNTDTLNSELIDKLYSFISLHFVLTFKDENEFKKYLNDKVISKNSQLNDVDFYWIKKIQEQYKKYFINIHVLPNEIFEDVTGATYDDYYSFIATLRAFSDYFINLARSYKNQITDLNSHEENEILASEYLEWSTCCLDFKTIGLFIGISELEKNVFDKLFSFYINIIDNNTGEKYQSNAFCGDGYFPPITLIDKSIIFSPHAMKYMLNINNILYSINKTKKQLFDDKISSHLEPTLINQLEYLFQGLKNIKIKKNINYGLSEIDMLLLSETEKVCIVIQVKTTIAPDSSRTVERVQGRTIEAKKQIDIFKSIDNLEKIKLVNKEFNCELKELKFINLIVVRSCAGTDKAWEINKTCKIVNYSFIANLLCKKIKNEKHSIINLEDEIANEQNELIKMSSWTIINETLKIDKYEIVFPNINFIDNNIATYNLKNLTCFPKLENSEF
;
A
#
# COMPACT_ATOMS: atom_id res chain seq x y z
N MET A 1 -1.36 8.53 -28.37
CA MET A 1 -1.24 8.64 -26.90
C MET A 1 -0.29 9.75 -26.48
N ILE A 2 0.96 9.78 -26.93
CA ILE A 2 1.91 10.87 -26.56
C ILE A 2 1.36 12.27 -26.91
N GLU A 3 0.81 12.45 -28.12
CA GLU A 3 0.19 13.74 -28.49
C GLU A 3 -1.02 14.11 -27.62
N ILE A 4 -1.77 13.10 -27.15
CA ILE A 4 -2.92 13.29 -26.26
C ILE A 4 -2.44 13.69 -24.87
N GLU A 5 -1.37 13.07 -24.37
CA GLU A 5 -0.73 13.45 -23.10
C GLU A 5 -0.34 14.92 -23.11
N ILE A 6 0.31 15.40 -24.18
CA ILE A 6 0.68 16.81 -24.34
C ILE A 6 -0.56 17.73 -24.36
N GLU A 7 -1.61 17.35 -25.10
CA GLU A 7 -2.85 18.15 -25.17
C GLU A 7 -3.52 18.27 -23.79
N LEU A 8 -3.63 17.16 -23.07
CA LEU A 8 -4.24 17.12 -21.73
C LEU A 8 -3.41 17.88 -20.70
N ASP A 9 -2.08 17.80 -20.77
CA ASP A 9 -1.15 18.53 -19.92
C ASP A 9 -1.24 20.06 -20.10
N GLU A 10 -1.56 20.53 -21.29
CA GLU A 10 -1.84 21.95 -21.52
C GLU A 10 -3.24 22.33 -21.04
N LYS A 11 -4.23 21.47 -21.26
CA LYS A 11 -5.61 21.73 -20.82
C LYS A 11 -5.71 21.84 -19.30
N ILE A 12 -5.05 20.96 -18.54
CA ILE A 12 -5.12 20.96 -17.07
C ILE A 12 -4.62 22.27 -16.45
N LYS A 13 -3.71 23.00 -17.12
CA LYS A 13 -3.19 24.28 -16.64
C LYS A 13 -4.20 25.42 -16.75
N ASN A 14 -5.23 25.26 -17.57
CA ASN A 14 -6.18 26.30 -17.95
C ASN A 14 -7.60 26.05 -17.43
N LEU A 15 -7.79 25.13 -16.48
CA LEU A 15 -9.10 24.84 -15.89
C LEU A 15 -9.61 26.04 -15.09
N SER A 16 -10.92 26.27 -15.15
CA SER A 16 -11.61 27.33 -14.41
C SER A 16 -11.61 27.07 -12.89
N ILE A 17 -11.54 25.80 -12.48
CA ILE A 17 -11.54 25.37 -11.08
C ILE A 17 -10.38 25.96 -10.28
N TRP A 18 -9.29 26.39 -10.94
CA TRP A 18 -8.18 27.08 -10.30
C TRP A 18 -8.56 28.45 -9.71
N ASN A 19 -9.72 28.99 -10.06
CA ASN A 19 -10.31 30.16 -9.41
C ASN A 19 -10.89 29.86 -8.02
N LEU A 20 -11.02 28.59 -7.63
CA LEU A 20 -11.49 28.19 -6.31
C LEU A 20 -10.34 28.06 -5.31
N SER A 21 -10.71 28.10 -4.04
CA SER A 21 -9.79 27.86 -2.93
C SER A 21 -9.20 26.46 -2.96
N PHE A 22 -7.97 26.31 -2.46
CA PHE A 22 -7.35 25.00 -2.22
C PHE A 22 -8.26 24.06 -1.43
N GLN A 23 -8.94 24.58 -0.38
CA GLN A 23 -9.86 23.81 0.44
C GLN A 23 -11.02 23.25 -0.40
N SER A 24 -11.67 24.07 -1.23
CA SER A 24 -12.81 23.65 -2.06
C SER A 24 -12.47 22.52 -3.01
N ILE A 25 -11.34 22.65 -3.71
CA ILE A 25 -10.87 21.62 -4.64
C ILE A 25 -10.50 20.34 -3.90
N LEU A 26 -9.75 20.47 -2.80
CA LEU A 26 -9.35 19.29 -2.02
C LEU A 26 -10.57 18.59 -1.40
N SER A 27 -11.52 19.34 -0.83
CA SER A 27 -12.68 18.77 -0.14
C SER A 27 -13.57 17.97 -1.09
N VAL A 28 -13.85 18.47 -2.30
CA VAL A 28 -14.68 17.72 -3.27
C VAL A 28 -13.98 16.46 -3.78
N LEU A 29 -12.66 16.51 -3.97
CA LEU A 29 -11.88 15.33 -4.35
C LEU A 29 -11.86 14.30 -3.23
N LEU A 30 -11.59 14.71 -1.99
CA LEU A 30 -11.63 13.82 -0.82
C LEU A 30 -13.02 13.21 -0.59
N PHE A 31 -14.09 13.98 -0.81
CA PHE A 31 -15.47 13.48 -0.71
C PHE A 31 -15.80 12.46 -1.79
N THR A 32 -15.18 12.55 -2.97
CA THR A 32 -15.36 11.57 -4.05
C THR A 32 -14.95 10.16 -3.60
N ALA A 33 -13.96 10.03 -2.71
CA ALA A 33 -13.58 8.73 -2.14
C ALA A 33 -14.73 8.05 -1.38
N GLU A 34 -15.54 8.80 -0.61
CA GLU A 34 -16.73 8.25 0.07
C GLU A 34 -17.78 7.76 -0.94
N ASN A 35 -17.98 8.52 -2.02
CA ASN A 35 -18.94 8.13 -3.06
C ASN A 35 -18.50 6.87 -3.80
N ILE A 36 -17.21 6.70 -4.04
CA ILE A 36 -16.63 5.48 -4.63
C ILE A 36 -16.82 4.29 -3.68
N ASP A 37 -16.48 4.46 -2.40
CA ASP A 37 -16.62 3.38 -1.41
C ASP A 37 -18.06 2.91 -1.23
N ILE A 38 -19.05 3.82 -1.24
CA ILE A 38 -20.47 3.46 -1.11
C ILE A 38 -21.00 2.74 -2.36
N LYS A 39 -20.63 3.20 -3.56
CA LYS A 39 -21.13 2.59 -4.80
C LYS A 39 -20.63 1.16 -4.98
N GLY A 40 -19.42 0.86 -4.50
CA GLY A 40 -18.81 -0.45 -4.65
C GLY A 40 -18.57 -0.81 -6.12
N ASP A 41 -18.21 0.20 -6.93
CA ASP A 41 -17.85 0.02 -8.34
C ASP A 41 -16.48 -0.70 -8.47
N ASN A 42 -15.99 -0.89 -9.70
CA ASN A 42 -14.71 -1.57 -9.97
C ASN A 42 -13.47 -0.82 -9.43
N ASP A 43 -13.64 0.43 -9.02
CA ASP A 43 -12.59 1.29 -8.50
C ASP A 43 -12.74 1.43 -6.99
N THR A 44 -11.65 1.30 -6.24
CA THR A 44 -11.67 1.37 -4.77
C THR A 44 -11.34 2.78 -4.29
N ALA A 45 -11.82 3.15 -3.09
CA ALA A 45 -11.45 4.43 -2.47
C ALA A 45 -9.93 4.55 -2.27
N MET A 46 -9.25 3.43 -1.96
CA MET A 46 -7.79 3.39 -1.85
C MET A 46 -7.09 3.72 -3.17
N ASP A 47 -7.51 3.08 -4.28
CA ASP A 47 -6.93 3.33 -5.60
C ASP A 47 -7.18 4.78 -6.03
N TYR A 48 -8.37 5.31 -5.77
CA TYR A 48 -8.71 6.71 -6.01
C TYR A 48 -7.83 7.69 -5.24
N ILE A 49 -7.72 7.53 -3.92
CA ILE A 49 -6.90 8.41 -3.08
C ILE A 49 -5.43 8.32 -3.50
N SER A 50 -4.95 7.15 -3.91
CA SER A 50 -3.59 6.98 -4.42
C SER A 50 -3.34 7.85 -5.65
N ARG A 51 -4.30 7.91 -6.59
CA ARG A 51 -4.22 8.76 -7.78
C ARG A 51 -4.27 10.25 -7.46
N LEU A 52 -4.89 10.67 -6.35
CA LEU A 52 -4.87 12.08 -5.94
C LEU A 52 -3.44 12.62 -5.75
N SER A 53 -2.48 11.76 -5.39
CA SER A 53 -1.07 12.14 -5.29
C SER A 53 -0.48 12.69 -6.60
N LEU A 54 -1.03 12.30 -7.76
CA LEU A 54 -0.57 12.72 -9.08
C LEU A 54 -1.01 14.15 -9.43
N ILE A 55 -2.17 14.58 -8.93
CA ILE A 55 -2.74 15.91 -9.19
C ILE A 55 -2.56 16.88 -8.02
N PHE A 56 -2.24 16.40 -6.82
CA PHE A 56 -2.05 17.24 -5.64
C PHE A 56 -1.01 18.37 -5.84
N PRO A 57 0.14 18.15 -6.49
CA PRO A 57 1.08 19.24 -6.80
C PRO A 57 0.47 20.36 -7.66
N LEU A 58 -0.46 20.02 -8.57
CA LEU A 58 -1.15 20.98 -9.42
C LEU A 58 -2.13 21.82 -8.60
N ILE A 59 -2.90 21.18 -7.71
CA ILE A 59 -3.82 21.88 -6.79
C ILE A 59 -3.04 22.86 -5.92
N LYS A 60 -1.92 22.42 -5.32
CA LYS A 60 -1.06 23.28 -4.49
C LYS A 60 -0.47 24.45 -5.28
N LYS A 61 -0.21 24.27 -6.57
CA LYS A 61 0.40 25.28 -7.44
C LYS A 61 -0.60 26.32 -7.94
N TYR A 62 -1.81 25.90 -8.33
CA TYR A 62 -2.73 26.74 -9.08
C TYR A 62 -3.96 27.20 -8.29
N ALA A 63 -4.37 26.49 -7.23
CA ALA A 63 -5.55 26.87 -6.47
C ALA A 63 -5.36 28.19 -5.71
N GLN A 64 -6.44 28.94 -5.51
CA GLN A 64 -6.41 30.17 -4.74
C GLN A 64 -6.25 29.91 -3.25
N LYS A 65 -5.76 30.93 -2.54
CA LYS A 65 -5.78 30.97 -1.07
C LYS A 65 -6.97 31.81 -0.64
N GLU A 66 -7.90 31.19 0.06
CA GLU A 66 -9.06 31.86 0.68
C GLU A 66 -9.13 31.51 2.18
N GLU A 67 -10.01 32.18 2.91
CA GLU A 67 -10.34 31.82 4.29
C GLU A 67 -10.99 30.43 4.36
N ILE A 68 -10.66 29.69 5.43
CA ILE A 68 -11.17 28.35 5.66
C ILE A 68 -12.64 28.40 6.10
N THR A 69 -13.48 27.63 5.43
CA THR A 69 -14.90 27.47 5.74
C THR A 69 -15.22 26.06 6.24
N THR A 70 -16.49 25.77 6.53
CA THR A 70 -16.93 24.39 6.76
C THR A 70 -16.80 23.55 5.48
N THR A 71 -16.76 22.23 5.61
CA THR A 71 -16.68 21.33 4.45
C THR A 71 -17.91 21.47 3.55
N SER A 72 -19.10 21.60 4.13
CA SER A 72 -20.35 21.76 3.37
C SER A 72 -20.29 23.00 2.48
N ILE A 73 -19.95 24.16 3.03
CA ILE A 73 -19.77 25.42 2.27
C ILE A 73 -18.69 25.26 1.19
N SER A 74 -17.57 24.64 1.56
CA SER A 74 -16.42 24.44 0.68
C SER A 74 -16.77 23.59 -0.55
N ILE A 75 -17.52 22.49 -0.37
CA ILE A 75 -17.99 21.62 -1.45
C ILE A 75 -19.09 22.29 -2.27
N THR A 76 -20.00 23.04 -1.66
CA THR A 76 -21.06 23.74 -2.42
C THR A 76 -20.50 24.75 -3.43
N LYS A 77 -19.33 25.36 -3.15
CA LYS A 77 -18.64 26.25 -4.11
C LYS A 77 -18.27 25.55 -5.43
N THR A 78 -18.09 24.24 -5.45
CA THR A 78 -17.77 23.46 -6.66
C THR A 78 -19.02 23.02 -7.43
N GLY A 79 -20.22 23.41 -6.99
CA GLY A 79 -21.50 22.91 -7.50
C GLY A 79 -21.97 23.50 -8.83
N THR A 80 -21.25 24.48 -9.41
CA THR A 80 -21.57 24.99 -10.75
C THR A 80 -21.24 23.94 -11.81
N LYS A 81 -21.97 23.94 -12.92
CA LYS A 81 -21.73 22.99 -14.02
C LYS A 81 -20.28 23.03 -14.51
N GLU A 82 -19.72 24.24 -14.65
CA GLU A 82 -18.34 24.47 -15.09
C GLU A 82 -17.32 23.82 -14.14
N TYR A 83 -17.45 24.03 -12.83
CA TYR A 83 -16.53 23.44 -11.86
C TYR A 83 -16.71 21.93 -11.72
N LEU A 84 -17.93 21.41 -11.83
CA LEU A 84 -18.15 19.96 -11.85
C LEU A 84 -17.49 19.29 -13.08
N GLU A 85 -17.52 19.93 -14.24
CA GLU A 85 -16.81 19.46 -15.44
C GLU A 85 -15.30 19.43 -15.21
N ASP A 86 -14.73 20.47 -14.59
CA ASP A 86 -13.31 20.51 -14.26
C ASP A 86 -12.90 19.51 -13.16
N VAL A 87 -13.74 19.29 -12.13
CA VAL A 87 -13.50 18.23 -11.12
C VAL A 87 -13.44 16.87 -11.79
N ASN A 88 -14.39 16.56 -12.66
CA ASN A 88 -14.40 15.31 -13.41
C ASN A 88 -13.16 15.20 -14.31
N PHE A 89 -12.75 16.29 -14.96
CA PHE A 89 -11.52 16.31 -15.74
C PHE A 89 -10.29 16.04 -14.88
N LEU A 90 -10.17 16.62 -13.68
CA LEU A 90 -9.06 16.36 -12.76
C LEU A 90 -8.99 14.90 -12.31
N ILE A 91 -10.13 14.32 -11.96
CA ILE A 91 -10.24 12.90 -11.59
C ILE A 91 -9.80 12.01 -12.76
N SER A 92 -10.33 12.27 -13.95
CA SER A 92 -9.97 11.54 -15.16
C SER A 92 -8.49 11.72 -15.51
N TYR A 93 -7.93 12.92 -15.32
CA TYR A 93 -6.52 13.20 -15.58
C TYR A 93 -5.62 12.43 -14.61
N ALA A 94 -5.99 12.36 -13.32
CA ALA A 94 -5.27 11.54 -12.36
C ALA A 94 -5.25 10.05 -12.77
N HIS A 95 -6.35 9.53 -13.31
CA HIS A 95 -6.40 8.19 -13.88
C HIS A 95 -5.51 8.07 -15.14
N PHE A 96 -5.61 9.02 -16.05
CA PHE A 96 -4.77 9.07 -17.24
C PHE A 96 -3.28 9.04 -16.91
N SER A 97 -2.83 9.84 -15.95
CA SER A 97 -1.44 9.89 -15.46
C SER A 97 -0.97 8.58 -14.83
N MET A 98 -1.88 7.73 -14.33
CA MET A 98 -1.57 6.37 -13.87
C MET A 98 -1.38 5.39 -15.04
N LEU A 99 -2.13 5.56 -16.13
CA LEU A 99 -2.06 4.67 -17.31
C LEU A 99 -0.85 4.97 -18.19
N MET A 100 -0.47 6.23 -18.37
CA MET A 100 0.61 6.62 -19.28
C MET A 100 1.94 5.91 -19.00
N PRO A 101 2.40 5.73 -17.75
CA PRO A 101 3.59 4.93 -17.45
C PRO A 101 3.52 3.48 -17.97
N GLN A 102 2.35 2.85 -18.02
CA GLN A 102 2.19 1.48 -18.56
C GLN A 102 2.33 1.46 -20.08
N ILE A 103 1.88 2.53 -20.76
CA ILE A 103 1.99 2.68 -22.21
C ILE A 103 3.44 2.97 -22.58
N HIS A 104 4.09 3.92 -21.90
CA HIS A 104 5.50 4.28 -22.12
C HIS A 104 6.46 3.09 -21.93
N ARG A 105 6.09 2.12 -21.10
CA ARG A 105 6.87 0.89 -20.85
C ARG A 105 6.50 -0.30 -21.75
N GLU A 106 5.49 -0.13 -22.61
CA GLU A 106 4.92 -1.18 -23.46
C GLU A 106 4.25 -2.34 -22.69
N THR A 107 3.88 -2.16 -21.41
CA THR A 107 3.03 -3.13 -20.69
C THR A 107 1.67 -3.23 -21.38
N LEU A 108 1.12 -2.06 -21.72
CA LEU A 108 -0.10 -1.91 -22.49
C LEU A 108 0.22 -1.37 -23.89
N ILE A 109 -0.34 -2.00 -24.91
CA ILE A 109 -0.29 -1.53 -26.30
C ILE A 109 -1.52 -0.69 -26.59
N THR A 110 -1.37 0.35 -27.42
CA THR A 110 -2.49 1.20 -27.84
C THR A 110 -3.01 0.79 -29.21
N ILE A 111 -4.32 0.56 -29.30
CA ILE A 111 -5.06 0.31 -30.54
C ILE A 111 -6.01 1.49 -30.77
N LYS A 112 -5.71 2.35 -31.76
CA LYS A 112 -6.60 3.45 -32.17
C LYS A 112 -7.82 2.87 -32.90
N LYS A 113 -9.03 3.10 -32.38
CA LYS A 113 -10.30 2.65 -33.01
C LYS A 113 -10.96 3.75 -33.83
N SER A 114 -10.87 4.99 -33.36
CA SER A 114 -11.34 6.20 -34.04
C SER A 114 -10.42 7.37 -33.69
N ASP A 115 -10.72 8.59 -34.15
CA ASP A 115 -9.92 9.77 -33.80
C ASP A 115 -9.87 10.06 -32.30
N ASN A 116 -10.94 9.73 -31.59
CA ASN A 116 -11.09 10.02 -30.17
C ASN A 116 -11.21 8.76 -29.28
N THR A 117 -11.24 7.56 -29.87
CA THR A 117 -11.41 6.31 -29.13
C THR A 117 -10.17 5.42 -29.22
N PHE A 118 -9.64 5.07 -28.06
CA PHE A 118 -8.45 4.23 -27.90
C PHE A 118 -8.80 3.00 -27.09
N TYR A 119 -8.28 1.85 -27.51
CA TYR A 119 -8.37 0.61 -26.77
C TYR A 119 -6.96 0.20 -26.37
N LEU A 120 -6.72 0.04 -25.08
CA LEU A 120 -5.49 -0.51 -24.55
C LEU A 120 -5.66 -2.01 -24.39
N ASP A 121 -4.59 -2.77 -24.60
CA ASP A 121 -4.57 -4.20 -24.35
C ASP A 121 -3.21 -4.62 -23.81
N PHE A 122 -3.13 -5.76 -23.13
CA PHE A 122 -1.85 -6.34 -22.77
C PHE A 122 -1.09 -6.72 -24.04
N LYS A 123 0.22 -6.51 -24.05
CA LYS A 123 1.08 -6.83 -25.20
C LYS A 123 0.95 -8.30 -25.63
N ASN A 124 0.80 -9.21 -24.67
CA ASN A 124 0.59 -10.65 -24.86
C ASN A 124 0.13 -11.32 -23.55
N THR A 125 -0.21 -12.61 -23.62
CA THR A 125 -0.63 -13.41 -22.46
C THR A 125 0.43 -13.51 -21.36
N ASP A 126 1.71 -13.52 -21.71
CA ASP A 126 2.81 -13.56 -20.73
C ASP A 126 2.87 -12.27 -19.89
N THR A 127 2.60 -11.13 -20.52
CA THR A 127 2.52 -9.81 -19.86
C THR A 127 1.33 -9.78 -18.90
N LEU A 128 0.16 -10.24 -19.34
CA LEU A 128 -1.03 -10.39 -18.50
C LEU A 128 -0.76 -11.27 -17.27
N ASN A 129 -0.16 -12.45 -17.48
CA ASN A 129 0.14 -13.38 -16.38
C ASN A 129 1.14 -12.76 -15.38
N SER A 130 2.09 -11.98 -15.88
CA SER A 130 3.07 -11.28 -15.05
C SER A 130 2.43 -10.19 -14.20
N GLU A 131 1.56 -9.36 -14.78
CA GLU A 131 0.82 -8.33 -14.04
C GLU A 131 -0.12 -8.96 -12.99
N LEU A 132 -0.78 -10.07 -13.33
CA LEU A 132 -1.63 -10.80 -12.40
C LEU A 132 -0.83 -11.29 -11.17
N ILE A 133 0.27 -12.00 -11.39
CA ILE A 133 1.06 -12.53 -10.27
C ILE A 133 1.72 -11.41 -9.46
N ASP A 134 2.15 -10.32 -10.11
CA ASP A 134 2.69 -9.15 -9.42
C ASP A 134 1.66 -8.48 -8.51
N LYS A 135 0.43 -8.31 -9.01
CA LYS A 135 -0.70 -7.75 -8.24
C LYS A 135 -1.05 -8.65 -7.05
N LEU A 136 -1.09 -9.97 -7.24
CA LEU A 136 -1.35 -10.93 -6.16
C LEU A 136 -0.24 -10.92 -5.10
N TYR A 137 1.02 -10.87 -5.52
CA TYR A 137 2.18 -10.81 -4.62
C TYR A 137 2.22 -9.51 -3.83
N SER A 138 1.93 -8.39 -4.48
CA SER A 138 1.77 -7.10 -3.82
C SER A 138 0.68 -7.18 -2.77
N PHE A 139 -0.50 -7.71 -3.11
CA PHE A 139 -1.64 -7.80 -2.20
C PHE A 139 -1.34 -8.65 -0.95
N ILE A 140 -0.74 -9.84 -1.09
CA ILE A 140 -0.39 -10.68 0.09
C ILE A 140 0.73 -10.10 0.95
N SER A 141 1.46 -9.08 0.46
CA SER A 141 2.47 -8.35 1.22
C SER A 141 1.90 -7.17 2.01
N LEU A 142 0.64 -6.79 1.76
CA LEU A 142 -0.05 -5.75 2.50
C LEU A 142 -0.45 -6.23 3.90
N HIS A 143 -0.58 -5.27 4.80
CA HIS A 143 -1.16 -5.50 6.12
C HIS A 143 -2.66 -5.78 5.99
N PHE A 144 -3.22 -6.57 6.91
CA PHE A 144 -4.67 -6.79 6.98
C PHE A 144 -5.13 -6.73 8.43
N VAL A 145 -6.43 -6.49 8.61
CA VAL A 145 -7.07 -6.42 9.92
C VAL A 145 -8.35 -7.26 9.89
N LEU A 146 -8.56 -8.04 10.94
CA LEU A 146 -9.76 -8.87 11.08
C LEU A 146 -10.99 -8.02 11.44
N THR A 147 -12.16 -8.46 10.97
CA THR A 147 -13.45 -7.78 11.15
C THR A 147 -13.76 -7.39 12.59
N PHE A 148 -14.31 -6.19 12.79
CA PHE A 148 -14.73 -5.67 14.10
C PHE A 148 -15.85 -6.52 14.71
N LYS A 149 -15.60 -7.13 15.87
CA LYS A 149 -16.53 -8.13 16.43
C LYS A 149 -17.89 -7.53 16.81
N ASP A 150 -17.89 -6.29 17.27
CA ASP A 150 -19.08 -5.61 17.79
C ASP A 150 -19.66 -4.60 16.77
N GLU A 151 -19.43 -4.84 15.48
CA GLU A 151 -19.84 -3.95 14.38
C GLU A 151 -21.33 -3.61 14.39
N ASN A 152 -22.19 -4.58 14.69
CA ASN A 152 -23.63 -4.35 14.74
C ASN A 152 -24.05 -3.44 15.89
N GLU A 153 -23.46 -3.62 17.08
CA GLU A 153 -23.74 -2.80 18.25
C GLU A 153 -23.23 -1.37 18.04
N PHE A 154 -22.04 -1.24 17.46
CA PHE A 154 -21.45 0.04 17.09
C PHE A 154 -22.30 0.81 16.07
N LYS A 155 -22.74 0.16 14.99
CA LYS A 155 -23.64 0.78 13.99
C LYS A 155 -24.97 1.20 14.60
N LYS A 156 -25.53 0.39 15.49
CA LYS A 156 -26.76 0.74 16.22
C LYS A 156 -26.57 2.00 17.06
N TYR A 157 -25.48 2.06 17.84
CA TYR A 157 -25.14 3.25 18.64
C TYR A 157 -25.06 4.52 17.78
N LEU A 158 -24.37 4.47 16.65
CA LEU A 158 -24.26 5.64 15.76
C LEU A 158 -25.60 6.07 15.16
N ASN A 159 -26.46 5.13 14.80
CA ASN A 159 -27.80 5.45 14.33
C ASN A 159 -28.63 6.13 15.43
N ASP A 160 -28.60 5.60 16.66
CA ASP A 160 -29.29 6.20 17.81
C ASP A 160 -28.76 7.62 18.09
N LYS A 161 -27.44 7.83 17.98
CA LYS A 161 -26.80 9.14 18.11
C LYS A 161 -27.33 10.14 17.08
N VAL A 162 -27.38 9.77 15.80
CA VAL A 162 -27.89 10.65 14.74
C VAL A 162 -29.38 10.97 14.95
N ILE A 163 -30.21 9.99 15.32
CA ILE A 163 -31.63 10.19 15.63
C ILE A 163 -31.82 11.16 16.80
N SER A 164 -30.94 11.09 17.81
CA SER A 164 -30.95 12.01 18.95
C SER A 164 -30.47 13.44 18.61
N LYS A 165 -30.08 13.70 17.35
CA LYS A 165 -29.54 14.98 16.86
C LYS A 165 -28.30 15.45 17.66
N ASN A 166 -27.49 14.51 18.15
CA ASN A 166 -26.25 14.81 18.87
C ASN A 166 -25.03 14.73 17.94
N SER A 167 -24.62 15.87 17.37
CA SER A 167 -23.48 15.97 16.45
C SER A 167 -22.12 16.13 17.15
N GLN A 168 -22.08 16.40 18.47
CA GLN A 168 -20.82 16.57 19.18
C GLN A 168 -20.23 15.23 19.62
N LEU A 169 -18.90 15.11 19.58
CA LEU A 169 -18.19 13.98 20.18
C LEU A 169 -18.33 14.01 21.70
N ASN A 170 -18.64 12.87 22.30
CA ASN A 170 -18.84 12.68 23.74
C ASN A 170 -18.09 11.44 24.25
N ASP A 171 -18.15 11.18 25.56
CA ASP A 171 -17.42 10.08 26.21
C ASP A 171 -17.74 8.69 25.63
N VAL A 172 -18.99 8.46 25.20
CA VAL A 172 -19.41 7.19 24.59
C VAL A 172 -18.79 7.02 23.20
N ASP A 173 -18.62 8.11 22.45
CA ASP A 173 -17.88 8.09 21.18
C ASP A 173 -16.43 7.69 21.39
N PHE A 174 -15.77 8.28 22.39
CA PHE A 174 -14.39 7.95 22.72
C PHE A 174 -14.24 6.51 23.24
N TYR A 175 -15.24 5.97 23.95
CA TYR A 175 -15.28 4.55 24.31
C TYR A 175 -15.28 3.66 23.05
N TRP A 176 -16.12 3.95 22.05
CA TRP A 176 -16.15 3.17 20.81
C TRP A 176 -14.86 3.31 20.00
N ILE A 177 -14.32 4.52 19.88
CA ILE A 177 -13.04 4.78 19.20
C ILE A 177 -11.93 3.98 19.88
N LYS A 178 -11.86 3.98 21.22
CA LYS A 178 -10.86 3.21 21.97
C LYS A 178 -11.01 1.70 21.77
N LYS A 179 -12.25 1.20 21.78
CA LYS A 179 -12.54 -0.22 21.54
C LYS A 179 -12.13 -0.67 20.13
N ILE A 180 -12.34 0.17 19.12
CA ILE A 180 -11.87 -0.08 17.75
C ILE A 180 -10.33 -0.03 17.69
N GLN A 181 -9.70 0.94 18.36
CA GLN A 181 -8.25 1.06 18.45
C GLN A 181 -7.60 -0.20 19.06
N GLU A 182 -8.12 -0.70 20.18
CA GLU A 182 -7.64 -1.93 20.82
C GLU A 182 -7.75 -3.13 19.88
N GLN A 183 -8.82 -3.19 19.08
CA GLN A 183 -8.97 -4.23 18.09
C GLN A 183 -7.89 -4.14 17.00
N TYR A 184 -7.62 -2.94 16.48
CA TYR A 184 -6.51 -2.73 15.54
C TYR A 184 -5.19 -3.17 16.16
N LYS A 185 -4.86 -2.74 17.39
CA LYS A 185 -3.61 -3.15 18.07
C LYS A 185 -3.49 -4.68 18.21
N LYS A 186 -4.61 -5.38 18.41
CA LYS A 186 -4.62 -6.83 18.66
C LYS A 186 -4.51 -7.69 17.40
N TYR A 187 -5.06 -7.24 16.28
CA TYR A 187 -5.20 -8.06 15.07
C TYR A 187 -4.55 -7.46 13.82
N PHE A 188 -3.77 -6.40 13.99
CA PHE A 188 -2.94 -5.85 12.94
C PHE A 188 -1.67 -6.69 12.80
N ILE A 189 -1.42 -7.21 11.60
CA ILE A 189 -0.19 -7.93 11.28
C ILE A 189 0.62 -7.10 10.29
N ASN A 190 1.87 -6.80 10.64
CA ASN A 190 2.78 -6.04 9.78
C ASN A 190 4.21 -6.59 9.84
N ILE A 191 4.76 -6.94 8.68
CA ILE A 191 6.09 -7.51 8.57
C ILE A 191 7.13 -6.39 8.64
N HIS A 192 7.98 -6.39 9.66
CA HIS A 192 8.96 -5.33 9.91
C HIS A 192 9.95 -5.22 8.76
N VAL A 193 10.05 -4.03 8.17
CA VAL A 193 10.97 -3.71 7.05
C VAL A 193 12.36 -3.33 7.52
N LEU A 194 12.51 -3.00 8.80
CA LEU A 194 13.77 -2.65 9.45
C LEU A 194 13.84 -3.30 10.83
N PRO A 195 15.04 -3.43 11.43
CA PRO A 195 15.17 -3.72 12.85
C PRO A 195 14.56 -2.58 13.69
N ASN A 196 14.02 -2.90 14.87
CA ASN A 196 13.36 -1.90 15.72
C ASN A 196 14.30 -0.75 16.09
N GLU A 197 15.56 -1.04 16.40
CA GLU A 197 16.60 -0.06 16.76
C GLU A 197 16.84 0.97 15.63
N ILE A 198 16.85 0.52 14.38
CA ILE A 198 17.05 1.40 13.22
C ILE A 198 15.79 2.21 12.93
N PHE A 199 14.62 1.58 13.06
CA PHE A 199 13.34 2.28 12.93
C PHE A 199 13.21 3.39 13.97
N GLU A 200 13.59 3.12 15.22
CA GLU A 200 13.58 4.08 16.32
C GLU A 200 14.60 5.20 16.12
N ASP A 201 15.84 4.92 15.70
CA ASP A 201 16.83 5.95 15.42
C ASP A 201 16.39 6.92 14.31
N VAL A 202 15.71 6.40 13.28
CA VAL A 202 15.31 7.19 12.10
C VAL A 202 14.02 7.96 12.33
N THR A 203 13.03 7.34 12.98
CA THR A 203 11.69 7.94 13.18
C THR A 203 11.53 8.58 14.55
N GLY A 204 12.38 8.21 15.51
CA GLY A 204 12.26 8.58 16.91
C GLY A 204 11.09 7.91 17.64
N ALA A 205 10.62 6.77 17.14
CA ALA A 205 9.51 5.98 17.66
C ALA A 205 9.77 4.47 17.45
N THR A 206 9.34 3.63 18.38
CA THR A 206 9.41 2.17 18.23
C THR A 206 8.31 1.64 17.32
N TYR A 207 8.38 0.36 16.93
CA TYR A 207 7.27 -0.30 16.22
C TYR A 207 5.97 -0.33 17.04
N ASP A 208 6.05 -0.49 18.36
CA ASP A 208 4.88 -0.47 19.25
C ASP A 208 4.23 0.92 19.27
N ASP A 209 5.04 1.98 19.30
CA ASP A 209 4.54 3.36 19.19
C ASP A 209 3.83 3.57 17.85
N TYR A 210 4.46 3.10 16.77
CA TYR A 210 3.89 3.16 15.43
C TYR A 210 2.55 2.40 15.34
N TYR A 211 2.45 1.23 15.94
CA TYR A 211 1.19 0.47 16.00
C TYR A 211 0.11 1.18 16.79
N SER A 212 0.45 1.79 17.92
CA SER A 212 -0.51 2.61 18.67
C SER A 212 -0.97 3.83 17.86
N PHE A 213 -0.06 4.49 17.15
CA PHE A 213 -0.35 5.63 16.27
C PHE A 213 -1.32 5.26 15.15
N ILE A 214 -1.00 4.24 14.34
CA ILE A 214 -1.86 3.87 13.19
C ILE A 214 -3.20 3.29 13.64
N ALA A 215 -3.23 2.52 14.74
CA ALA A 215 -4.46 1.96 15.27
C ALA A 215 -5.44 3.07 15.70
N THR A 216 -4.91 4.14 16.29
CA THR A 216 -5.70 5.31 16.65
C THR A 216 -6.28 6.01 15.44
N LEU A 217 -5.44 6.36 14.45
CA LEU A 217 -5.94 7.06 13.26
C LEU A 217 -6.95 6.23 12.47
N ARG A 218 -6.76 4.90 12.40
CA ARG A 218 -7.75 3.99 11.79
C ARG A 218 -9.04 3.91 12.58
N ALA A 219 -8.97 3.92 13.90
CA ALA A 219 -10.17 3.93 14.73
C ALA A 219 -11.00 5.19 14.54
N PHE A 220 -10.37 6.37 14.50
CA PHE A 220 -11.05 7.62 14.15
C PHE A 220 -11.64 7.57 12.74
N SER A 221 -10.88 7.05 11.76
CA SER A 221 -11.37 6.85 10.40
C SER A 221 -12.64 5.99 10.38
N ASP A 222 -12.60 4.79 10.94
CA ASP A 222 -13.76 3.89 10.94
C ASP A 222 -14.95 4.51 11.67
N TYR A 223 -14.69 5.24 12.75
CA TYR A 223 -15.72 5.97 13.45
C TYR A 223 -16.39 7.04 12.56
N PHE A 224 -15.61 7.90 11.92
CA PHE A 224 -16.14 8.96 11.05
C PHE A 224 -16.84 8.42 9.80
N ILE A 225 -16.32 7.35 9.17
CA ILE A 225 -16.98 6.70 8.02
C ILE A 225 -18.38 6.21 8.43
N ASN A 226 -18.48 5.48 9.54
CA ASN A 226 -19.77 4.94 9.96
C ASN A 226 -20.72 6.05 10.43
N LEU A 227 -20.21 7.09 11.10
CA LEU A 227 -21.02 8.24 11.50
C LEU A 227 -21.59 8.99 10.28
N ALA A 228 -20.75 9.29 9.29
CA ALA A 228 -21.16 9.92 8.04
C ALA A 228 -22.27 9.10 7.35
N ARG A 229 -22.11 7.77 7.29
CA ARG A 229 -23.11 6.86 6.71
C ARG A 229 -24.41 6.81 7.51
N SER A 230 -24.33 6.88 8.83
CA SER A 230 -25.52 7.00 9.68
C SER A 230 -26.29 8.29 9.36
N TYR A 231 -25.63 9.42 9.15
CA TYR A 231 -26.28 10.66 8.68
C TYR A 231 -26.93 10.48 7.30
N LYS A 232 -26.18 9.94 6.33
CA LYS A 232 -26.69 9.68 4.97
C LYS A 232 -27.94 8.81 4.96
N ASN A 233 -27.96 7.75 5.77
CA ASN A 233 -29.07 6.80 5.84
C ASN A 233 -30.35 7.40 6.45
N GLN A 234 -30.26 8.53 7.15
CA GLN A 234 -31.42 9.24 7.70
C GLN A 234 -32.04 10.25 6.72
N ILE A 235 -31.38 10.55 5.60
CA ILE A 235 -31.91 11.43 4.56
C ILE A 235 -33.03 10.69 3.81
N THR A 236 -34.26 11.18 3.92
CA THR A 236 -35.45 10.54 3.31
C THR A 236 -36.48 11.57 2.85
N ASP A 237 -37.32 11.20 1.88
CA ASP A 237 -38.43 12.06 1.41
C ASP A 237 -39.51 12.32 2.49
N LEU A 238 -39.46 11.61 3.62
CA LEU A 238 -40.37 11.80 4.75
C LEU A 238 -39.97 12.99 5.64
N ASN A 239 -38.69 13.36 5.63
CA ASN A 239 -38.20 14.50 6.40
C ASN A 239 -38.55 15.81 5.68
N SER A 240 -38.56 16.91 6.44
CA SER A 240 -38.62 18.23 5.83
C SER A 240 -37.35 18.52 4.99
N HIS A 241 -37.46 19.45 4.04
CA HIS A 241 -36.31 19.87 3.23
C HIS A 241 -35.16 20.39 4.11
N GLU A 242 -35.48 21.23 5.10
CA GLU A 242 -34.52 21.79 6.07
C GLU A 242 -33.81 20.69 6.87
N GLU A 243 -34.54 19.67 7.33
CA GLU A 243 -33.92 18.53 8.03
C GLU A 243 -32.98 17.73 7.12
N ASN A 244 -33.36 17.50 5.88
CA ASN A 244 -32.48 16.82 4.91
C ASN A 244 -31.25 17.67 4.57
N GLU A 245 -31.34 18.99 4.52
CA GLU A 245 -30.19 19.87 4.34
C GLU A 245 -29.21 19.78 5.53
N ILE A 246 -29.72 19.76 6.76
CA ILE A 246 -28.88 19.58 7.97
C ILE A 246 -28.19 18.22 7.94
N LEU A 247 -28.92 17.15 7.68
CA LEU A 247 -28.37 15.79 7.59
C LEU A 247 -27.34 15.67 6.47
N ALA A 248 -27.58 16.30 5.32
CA ALA A 248 -26.64 16.34 4.21
C ALA A 248 -25.37 17.12 4.57
N SER A 249 -25.49 18.25 5.27
CA SER A 249 -24.33 19.00 5.76
C SER A 249 -23.49 18.16 6.71
N GLU A 250 -24.10 17.50 7.70
CA GLU A 250 -23.39 16.60 8.62
C GLU A 250 -22.72 15.43 7.88
N TYR A 251 -23.41 14.81 6.93
CA TYR A 251 -22.80 13.78 6.08
C TYR A 251 -21.53 14.29 5.39
N LEU A 252 -21.55 15.51 4.84
CA LEU A 252 -20.36 16.11 4.21
C LEU A 252 -19.23 16.37 5.23
N GLU A 253 -19.55 16.98 6.39
CA GLU A 253 -18.56 17.27 7.44
C GLU A 253 -17.85 16.00 7.95
N TRP A 254 -18.58 14.89 8.08
CA TRP A 254 -18.00 13.62 8.56
C TRP A 254 -17.36 12.78 7.43
N SER A 255 -17.69 13.03 6.17
CA SER A 255 -17.06 12.36 5.00
C SER A 255 -15.76 13.03 4.57
N THR A 256 -15.62 14.32 4.83
CA THR A 256 -14.39 15.09 4.62
C THR A 256 -14.27 16.09 5.74
N CYS A 257 -13.47 15.75 6.73
CA CYS A 257 -13.42 16.48 7.98
C CYS A 257 -12.53 17.72 7.83
N CYS A 258 -13.10 18.90 8.08
CA CYS A 258 -12.36 20.14 8.26
C CYS A 258 -12.50 20.59 9.73
N LEU A 259 -11.54 20.20 10.56
CA LEU A 259 -11.63 20.34 12.01
C LEU A 259 -10.58 21.31 12.54
N ASP A 260 -10.82 21.92 13.70
CA ASP A 260 -9.80 22.72 14.40
C ASP A 260 -8.56 21.85 14.71
N PHE A 261 -7.37 22.42 14.56
CA PHE A 261 -6.10 21.72 14.75
C PHE A 261 -5.95 21.07 16.15
N LYS A 262 -6.65 21.58 17.17
CA LYS A 262 -6.69 20.98 18.51
C LYS A 262 -7.21 19.55 18.52
N THR A 263 -7.92 19.13 17.46
CA THR A 263 -8.34 17.74 17.24
C THR A 263 -7.14 16.77 17.25
N ILE A 264 -5.94 17.22 16.86
CA ILE A 264 -4.71 16.44 16.98
C ILE A 264 -4.47 16.00 18.44
N GLY A 265 -4.84 16.84 19.42
CA GLY A 265 -4.79 16.49 20.85
C GLY A 265 -5.66 15.28 21.22
N LEU A 266 -6.79 15.08 20.52
CA LEU A 266 -7.63 13.88 20.70
C LEU A 266 -6.94 12.64 20.13
N PHE A 267 -6.28 12.76 18.98
CA PHE A 267 -5.49 11.66 18.41
C PHE A 267 -4.35 11.26 19.35
N ILE A 268 -3.63 12.24 19.90
CA ILE A 268 -2.59 12.01 20.91
C ILE A 268 -3.18 11.29 22.13
N GLY A 269 -4.28 11.82 22.70
CA GLY A 269 -4.91 11.25 23.88
C GLY A 269 -5.32 9.78 23.73
N ILE A 270 -5.93 9.40 22.60
CA ILE A 270 -6.34 8.01 22.34
C ILE A 270 -5.13 7.10 22.04
N SER A 271 -4.09 7.64 21.37
CA SER A 271 -2.87 6.88 21.05
C SER A 271 -2.04 6.50 22.27
N GLU A 272 -2.21 7.18 23.40
CA GLU A 272 -1.40 7.02 24.62
C GLU A 272 0.09 7.26 24.40
N LEU A 273 0.45 7.95 23.32
CA LEU A 273 1.83 8.33 23.00
C LEU A 273 2.18 9.66 23.64
N GLU A 274 3.45 9.82 24.02
CA GLU A 274 3.98 11.14 24.31
C GLU A 274 3.86 12.05 23.08
N LYS A 275 3.48 13.31 23.28
CA LYS A 275 3.28 14.29 22.19
C LYS A 275 4.47 14.33 21.22
N ASN A 276 5.70 14.29 21.72
CA ASN A 276 6.90 14.32 20.88
C ASN A 276 7.01 13.09 19.96
N VAL A 277 6.69 11.90 20.47
CA VAL A 277 6.71 10.66 19.68
C VAL A 277 5.60 10.69 18.63
N PHE A 278 4.38 11.11 19.03
CA PHE A 278 3.27 11.30 18.11
C PHE A 278 3.61 12.29 17.00
N ASP A 279 4.10 13.49 17.35
CA ASP A 279 4.42 14.56 16.39
C ASP A 279 5.47 14.10 15.36
N LYS A 280 6.46 13.29 15.77
CA LYS A 280 7.45 12.70 14.85
C LYS A 280 6.82 11.73 13.86
N LEU A 281 5.98 10.78 14.31
CA LEU A 281 5.28 9.87 13.41
C LEU A 281 4.31 10.62 12.50
N PHE A 282 3.54 11.54 13.08
CA PHE A 282 2.57 12.38 12.39
C PHE A 282 3.20 13.21 11.27
N SER A 283 4.43 13.67 11.44
CA SER A 283 5.17 14.43 10.42
C SER A 283 5.26 13.73 9.07
N PHE A 284 5.24 12.39 9.04
CA PHE A 284 5.28 11.61 7.80
C PHE A 284 3.92 11.50 7.11
N TYR A 285 2.82 11.84 7.79
CA TYR A 285 1.45 11.67 7.29
C TYR A 285 0.68 12.98 7.13
N ILE A 286 1.39 14.12 7.25
CA ILE A 286 0.81 15.44 7.04
C ILE A 286 1.41 16.18 5.85
N ASN A 287 0.57 16.92 5.16
CA ASN A 287 0.96 18.05 4.33
C ASN A 287 0.73 19.36 5.09
N ILE A 288 1.58 20.36 4.88
CA ILE A 288 1.40 21.71 5.44
C ILE A 288 1.30 22.68 4.26
N ILE A 289 0.15 23.37 4.16
CA ILE A 289 -0.08 24.43 3.17
C ILE A 289 0.31 25.79 3.78
N ASP A 290 -0.17 26.02 4.99
CA ASP A 290 0.17 27.09 5.92
C ASP A 290 -0.12 26.63 7.36
N ASN A 291 0.43 27.35 8.34
CA ASN A 291 0.31 26.97 9.74
C ASN A 291 0.32 28.22 10.61
N ASN A 292 -0.86 28.65 11.06
CA ASN A 292 -1.05 29.78 11.98
C ASN A 292 -1.56 29.31 13.35
N THR A 293 -1.34 28.04 13.69
CA THR A 293 -1.74 27.43 14.96
C THR A 293 -0.91 27.92 16.16
N GLY A 294 0.31 28.41 15.91
CA GLY A 294 1.32 28.70 16.93
C GLY A 294 2.21 27.49 17.28
N GLU A 295 1.82 26.28 16.87
CA GLU A 295 2.64 25.06 16.99
C GLU A 295 3.62 24.95 15.81
N LYS A 296 4.81 24.41 16.04
CA LYS A 296 5.87 24.26 15.03
C LYS A 296 5.85 22.87 14.39
N TYR A 297 4.76 22.50 13.72
CA TYR A 297 4.69 21.26 12.96
C TYR A 297 5.67 21.27 11.77
N GLN A 298 6.25 20.11 11.49
CA GLN A 298 7.06 19.85 10.29
C GLN A 298 6.43 18.73 9.49
N SER A 299 6.45 18.85 8.16
CA SER A 299 6.11 17.74 7.27
C SER A 299 7.39 17.10 6.77
N ASN A 300 7.53 15.81 7.05
CA ASN A 300 8.54 14.93 6.45
C ASN A 300 7.94 14.08 5.31
N ALA A 301 6.66 14.27 4.98
CA ALA A 301 5.94 13.51 3.98
C ALA A 301 6.33 13.92 2.55
N PHE A 302 6.34 12.97 1.62
CA PHE A 302 6.46 13.25 0.18
C PHE A 302 5.21 12.78 -0.56
N CYS A 303 4.48 13.70 -1.19
CA CYS A 303 3.31 13.34 -2.00
C CYS A 303 3.72 12.98 -3.43
N GLY A 304 3.37 11.78 -3.90
CA GLY A 304 3.64 11.31 -5.26
C GLY A 304 3.82 9.79 -5.35
N ASP A 305 3.89 9.27 -6.58
CA ASP A 305 4.01 7.83 -6.89
C ASP A 305 2.95 6.99 -6.16
N GLY A 306 1.72 7.50 -6.00
CA GLY A 306 0.63 6.79 -5.31
C GLY A 306 0.51 7.09 -3.81
N TYR A 307 1.52 7.69 -3.17
CA TYR A 307 1.41 8.10 -1.77
C TYR A 307 0.81 9.51 -1.64
N PHE A 308 -0.35 9.60 -0.98
CA PHE A 308 -1.00 10.84 -0.60
C PHE A 308 -1.02 10.97 0.94
N PRO A 309 -0.30 11.95 1.55
CA PRO A 309 -0.35 12.16 3.00
C PRO A 309 -1.78 12.48 3.45
N PRO A 310 -2.36 11.69 4.36
CA PRO A 310 -3.80 11.67 4.58
C PRO A 310 -4.39 12.93 5.22
N ILE A 311 -3.56 13.74 5.88
CA ILE A 311 -3.99 14.92 6.62
C ILE A 311 -3.30 16.16 6.06
N THR A 312 -4.05 17.23 5.84
CA THR A 312 -3.52 18.51 5.40
C THR A 312 -3.78 19.57 6.46
N LEU A 313 -2.71 20.17 6.97
CA LEU A 313 -2.76 21.33 7.85
C LEU A 313 -2.88 22.59 7.00
N ILE A 314 -3.90 23.40 7.29
CA ILE A 314 -4.16 24.68 6.66
C ILE A 314 -4.71 25.67 7.70
N ASP A 315 -4.05 26.81 7.85
CA ASP A 315 -4.29 27.86 8.83
C ASP A 315 -4.35 27.32 10.28
N LYS A 316 -5.56 27.20 10.84
CA LYS A 316 -5.84 26.62 12.17
C LYS A 316 -6.66 25.34 12.10
N SER A 317 -6.71 24.72 10.94
CA SER A 317 -7.56 23.58 10.65
C SER A 317 -6.77 22.40 10.08
N ILE A 318 -7.28 21.20 10.29
CA ILE A 318 -6.87 19.98 9.61
C ILE A 318 -7.97 19.54 8.65
N ILE A 319 -7.59 19.18 7.43
CA ILE A 319 -8.47 18.62 6.41
C ILE A 319 -8.04 17.19 6.12
N PHE A 320 -8.97 16.25 6.16
CA PHE A 320 -8.72 14.87 5.77
C PHE A 320 -10.00 14.16 5.31
N SER A 321 -9.83 13.12 4.50
CA SER A 321 -10.86 12.10 4.32
C SER A 321 -10.60 10.98 5.32
N PRO A 322 -11.61 10.47 6.03
CA PRO A 322 -11.48 9.25 6.81
C PRO A 322 -10.87 8.10 5.99
N HIS A 323 -11.27 7.93 4.72
CA HIS A 323 -10.69 6.91 3.84
C HIS A 323 -9.19 7.11 3.60
N ALA A 324 -8.72 8.35 3.46
CA ALA A 324 -7.30 8.61 3.31
C ALA A 324 -6.55 8.18 4.58
N MET A 325 -7.07 8.54 5.76
CA MET A 325 -6.53 8.08 7.05
C MET A 325 -6.57 6.56 7.19
N LYS A 326 -7.56 5.88 6.63
CA LYS A 326 -7.63 4.41 6.67
C LYS A 326 -6.49 3.75 5.88
N TYR A 327 -6.27 4.22 4.65
CA TYR A 327 -5.48 3.49 3.66
C TYR A 327 -4.02 3.98 3.53
N MET A 328 -3.70 5.23 3.91
CA MET A 328 -2.38 5.84 3.63
C MET A 328 -1.35 5.72 4.76
N LEU A 329 -1.64 4.92 5.78
CA LEU A 329 -0.80 4.76 6.99
C LEU A 329 0.17 3.57 6.93
N ASN A 330 0.71 3.24 5.75
CA ASN A 330 1.70 2.16 5.64
C ASN A 330 3.11 2.67 6.01
N ILE A 331 3.95 1.80 6.59
CA ILE A 331 5.35 2.10 6.91
C ILE A 331 6.19 2.35 5.66
N ASN A 332 5.82 1.72 4.54
CA ASN A 332 6.42 1.98 3.24
C ASN A 332 6.32 3.47 2.85
N ASN A 333 5.26 4.16 3.27
CA ASN A 333 5.10 5.59 3.01
C ASN A 333 6.07 6.45 3.84
N ILE A 334 6.44 6.01 5.06
CA ILE A 334 7.51 6.64 5.85
C ILE A 334 8.85 6.48 5.12
N LEU A 335 9.22 5.24 4.78
CA LEU A 335 10.50 4.96 4.11
C LEU A 335 10.62 5.66 2.75
N TYR A 336 9.53 5.68 2.00
CA TYR A 336 9.43 6.38 0.73
C TYR A 336 9.65 7.89 0.92
N SER A 337 8.99 8.48 1.90
CA SER A 337 9.14 9.91 2.21
C SER A 337 10.57 10.25 2.64
N ILE A 338 11.21 9.41 3.45
CA ILE A 338 12.62 9.60 3.85
C ILE A 338 13.54 9.51 2.63
N ASN A 339 13.37 8.50 1.77
CA ASN A 339 14.16 8.35 0.55
C ASN A 339 14.05 9.56 -0.39
N LYS A 340 12.86 10.18 -0.48
CA LYS A 340 12.63 11.34 -1.36
C LYS A 340 13.06 12.67 -0.73
N THR A 341 12.89 12.85 0.57
CA THR A 341 13.13 14.15 1.26
C THR A 341 14.48 14.22 1.98
N LYS A 342 15.02 13.09 2.43
CA LYS A 342 16.24 12.96 3.23
C LYS A 342 17.11 11.82 2.69
N LYS A 343 17.44 11.87 1.40
CA LYS A 343 18.15 10.80 0.70
C LYS A 343 19.46 10.38 1.39
N GLN A 344 20.25 11.31 1.90
CA GLN A 344 21.49 10.96 2.61
C GLN A 344 21.22 10.12 3.87
N LEU A 345 20.23 10.52 4.69
CA LEU A 345 19.82 9.72 5.85
C LEU A 345 19.37 8.32 5.43
N PHE A 346 18.63 8.24 4.33
CA PHE A 346 18.17 6.98 3.77
C PHE A 346 19.35 6.07 3.37
N ASP A 347 20.26 6.60 2.55
CA ASP A 347 21.40 5.86 2.01
C ASP A 347 22.33 5.41 3.14
N ASP A 348 22.62 6.28 4.11
CA ASP A 348 23.58 6.02 5.20
C ASP A 348 23.02 5.12 6.32
N LYS A 349 21.73 5.24 6.67
CA LYS A 349 21.16 4.56 7.87
C LYS A 349 20.14 3.47 7.60
N ILE A 350 19.48 3.46 6.44
CA ILE A 350 18.33 2.58 6.19
C ILE A 350 18.67 1.54 5.13
N SER A 351 19.28 1.97 4.03
CA SER A 351 19.46 1.15 2.83
C SER A 351 20.20 -0.17 3.13
N SER A 352 21.24 -0.12 3.97
CA SER A 352 22.07 -1.25 4.42
C SER A 352 21.33 -2.28 5.28
N HIS A 353 20.15 -1.98 5.81
CA HIS A 353 19.41 -2.86 6.73
C HIS A 353 18.25 -3.59 6.09
N LEU A 354 17.73 -3.12 4.94
CA LEU A 354 16.54 -3.68 4.32
C LEU A 354 16.72 -5.16 3.93
N GLU A 355 17.80 -5.50 3.23
CA GLU A 355 18.10 -6.88 2.82
C GLU A 355 18.46 -7.77 4.00
N PRO A 356 19.37 -7.35 4.93
CA PRO A 356 19.63 -8.12 6.14
C PRO A 356 18.38 -8.44 6.96
N THR A 357 17.44 -7.51 7.10
CA THR A 357 16.17 -7.78 7.79
C THR A 357 15.40 -8.90 7.09
N LEU A 358 15.24 -8.84 5.77
CA LEU A 358 14.55 -9.90 5.03
C LEU A 358 15.30 -11.25 5.08
N ILE A 359 16.64 -11.24 5.06
CA ILE A 359 17.45 -12.47 5.21
C ILE A 359 17.21 -13.11 6.58
N ASN A 360 17.23 -12.32 7.67
CA ASN A 360 16.95 -12.82 9.02
C ASN A 360 15.52 -13.36 9.14
N GLN A 361 14.57 -12.69 8.49
CA GLN A 361 13.18 -13.15 8.43
C GLN A 361 13.06 -14.50 7.69
N LEU A 362 13.77 -14.69 6.58
CA LEU A 362 13.80 -15.96 5.87
C LEU A 362 14.46 -17.07 6.68
N GLU A 363 15.56 -16.76 7.38
CA GLU A 363 16.18 -17.69 8.31
C GLU A 363 15.18 -18.21 9.34
N TYR A 364 14.43 -17.31 9.99
CA TYR A 364 13.37 -17.68 10.93
C TYR A 364 12.34 -18.64 10.31
N LEU A 365 11.89 -18.39 9.07
CA LEU A 365 10.93 -19.27 8.41
C LEU A 365 11.50 -20.66 8.12
N PHE A 366 12.72 -20.73 7.60
CA PHE A 366 13.33 -22.00 7.18
C PHE A 366 13.85 -22.83 8.35
N GLN A 367 14.20 -22.22 9.48
CA GLN A 367 14.53 -22.96 10.72
C GLN A 367 13.36 -23.80 11.25
N GLY A 368 12.12 -23.48 10.86
CA GLY A 368 10.95 -24.32 11.15
C GLY A 368 10.97 -25.69 10.45
N LEU A 369 11.83 -25.89 9.44
CA LEU A 369 12.00 -27.17 8.78
C LEU A 369 13.05 -28.05 9.48
N LYS A 370 12.80 -29.35 9.56
CA LYS A 370 13.74 -30.32 10.14
C LYS A 370 14.94 -30.53 9.20
N ASN A 371 16.13 -30.71 9.78
CA ASN A 371 17.37 -31.09 9.09
C ASN A 371 17.89 -30.08 8.05
N ILE A 372 17.50 -28.81 8.16
CA ILE A 372 18.04 -27.73 7.32
C ILE A 372 19.13 -26.99 8.08
N LYS A 373 20.32 -26.88 7.47
CA LYS A 373 21.38 -25.99 7.92
C LYS A 373 21.33 -24.70 7.10
N ILE A 374 21.61 -23.56 7.73
CA ILE A 374 21.53 -22.24 7.10
C ILE A 374 22.86 -21.50 7.24
N LYS A 375 23.28 -20.81 6.18
CA LYS A 375 24.40 -19.86 6.16
C LYS A 375 23.99 -18.60 5.40
N LYS A 376 24.48 -17.44 5.83
CA LYS A 376 24.15 -16.11 5.29
C LYS A 376 25.41 -15.41 4.78
N ASN A 377 25.25 -14.48 3.85
CA ASN A 377 26.27 -13.53 3.38
C ASN A 377 27.59 -14.22 2.98
N ILE A 378 27.51 -15.15 2.03
CA ILE A 378 28.63 -15.98 1.61
C ILE A 378 29.33 -15.33 0.42
N ASN A 379 30.55 -14.86 0.64
CA ASN A 379 31.42 -14.37 -0.42
C ASN A 379 32.31 -15.51 -0.94
N TYR A 380 32.26 -15.76 -2.25
CA TYR A 380 33.05 -16.80 -2.91
C TYR A 380 34.02 -16.24 -3.96
N GLY A 381 34.34 -14.94 -3.88
CA GLY A 381 35.34 -14.24 -4.69
C GLY A 381 34.79 -13.63 -5.98
N LEU A 382 33.91 -14.33 -6.69
CA LEU A 382 33.30 -13.83 -7.95
C LEU A 382 32.02 -13.02 -7.72
N SER A 383 31.28 -13.31 -6.66
CA SER A 383 30.05 -12.64 -6.24
C SER A 383 29.74 -13.01 -4.78
N GLU A 384 28.61 -12.53 -4.29
CA GLU A 384 28.00 -12.89 -3.01
C GLU A 384 26.76 -13.77 -3.20
N ILE A 385 26.48 -14.62 -2.19
CA ILE A 385 25.23 -15.35 -2.00
C ILE A 385 24.62 -14.88 -0.68
N ASP A 386 23.44 -14.26 -0.74
CA ASP A 386 22.76 -13.72 0.45
C ASP A 386 22.44 -14.83 1.46
N MET A 387 21.97 -16.00 1.00
CA MET A 387 21.66 -17.14 1.88
C MET A 387 21.80 -18.50 1.17
N LEU A 388 22.43 -19.46 1.86
CA LEU A 388 22.44 -20.88 1.49
C LEU A 388 21.67 -21.70 2.53
N LEU A 389 20.89 -22.66 2.04
CA LEU A 389 20.24 -23.67 2.86
C LEU A 389 20.68 -25.05 2.40
N LEU A 390 21.05 -25.91 3.33
CA LEU A 390 21.55 -27.25 3.05
C LEU A 390 20.71 -28.30 3.77
N SER A 391 20.17 -29.24 3.00
CA SER A 391 19.68 -30.53 3.48
C SER A 391 20.71 -31.60 3.12
N GLU A 392 21.54 -32.00 4.10
CA GLU A 392 22.57 -33.02 3.89
C GLU A 392 21.94 -34.39 3.57
N THR A 393 20.80 -34.69 4.20
CA THR A 393 20.08 -35.95 4.01
C THR A 393 19.52 -36.08 2.61
N GLU A 394 19.03 -34.98 2.04
CA GLU A 394 18.44 -34.97 0.69
C GLU A 394 19.46 -34.60 -0.39
N LYS A 395 20.67 -34.20 0.01
CA LYS A 395 21.74 -33.68 -0.86
C LYS A 395 21.24 -32.52 -1.73
N VAL A 396 20.50 -31.61 -1.11
CA VAL A 396 19.95 -30.42 -1.78
C VAL A 396 20.48 -29.17 -1.12
N CYS A 397 20.94 -28.23 -1.94
CA CYS A 397 21.32 -26.89 -1.53
C CYS A 397 20.43 -25.86 -2.24
N ILE A 398 19.78 -25.00 -1.45
CA ILE A 398 19.03 -23.86 -1.97
C ILE A 398 19.93 -22.63 -1.91
N VAL A 399 20.03 -21.93 -3.03
CA VAL A 399 20.77 -20.69 -3.20
C VAL A 399 19.74 -19.56 -3.32
N ILE A 400 19.77 -18.63 -2.38
CA ILE A 400 18.83 -17.51 -2.32
C ILE A 400 19.57 -16.20 -2.54
N GLN A 401 19.04 -15.39 -3.45
CA GLN A 401 19.33 -13.96 -3.53
C GLN A 401 18.11 -13.18 -3.05
N VAL A 402 18.32 -12.27 -2.12
CA VAL A 402 17.29 -11.43 -1.51
C VAL A 402 17.39 -10.04 -2.11
N LYS A 403 16.25 -9.47 -2.52
CA LYS A 403 16.21 -8.09 -3.00
C LYS A 403 15.06 -7.34 -2.39
N THR A 404 15.38 -6.19 -1.83
CA THR A 404 14.38 -5.29 -1.25
C THR A 404 14.30 -4.00 -2.02
N THR A 405 13.10 -3.44 -2.07
CA THR A 405 12.82 -2.12 -2.63
C THR A 405 11.79 -1.42 -1.79
N ILE A 406 11.91 -0.10 -1.70
CA ILE A 406 10.87 0.74 -1.14
C ILE A 406 10.10 1.34 -2.30
N ALA A 407 8.91 0.80 -2.50
CA ALA A 407 7.86 1.45 -3.25
C ALA A 407 6.80 1.90 -2.25
N PRO A 408 6.12 3.04 -2.48
CA PRO A 408 4.92 3.36 -1.70
C PRO A 408 3.85 2.29 -1.95
N ASP A 409 2.95 2.13 -1.00
CA ASP A 409 2.06 0.96 -0.89
C ASP A 409 1.18 0.71 -2.13
N SER A 410 0.86 1.79 -2.84
CA SER A 410 -0.05 1.82 -3.97
C SER A 410 0.62 1.85 -5.35
N SER A 411 1.96 1.93 -5.43
CA SER A 411 2.68 1.92 -6.72
C SER A 411 3.43 0.61 -6.94
N ARG A 412 2.83 -0.25 -7.77
CA ARG A 412 3.36 -1.56 -8.16
C ARG A 412 4.44 -1.50 -9.24
N THR A 413 4.48 -0.43 -10.02
CA THR A 413 5.33 -0.36 -11.22
C THR A 413 6.47 0.64 -11.06
N VAL A 414 7.38 0.34 -10.14
CA VAL A 414 8.62 1.10 -10.01
C VAL A 414 9.72 0.37 -10.78
N GLU A 415 10.32 1.03 -11.76
CA GLU A 415 11.48 0.54 -12.53
C GLU A 415 12.60 -0.02 -11.62
N ARG A 416 12.72 0.55 -10.42
CA ARG A 416 13.65 0.11 -9.38
C ARG A 416 13.39 -1.32 -8.90
N VAL A 417 12.13 -1.76 -8.76
CA VAL A 417 11.76 -3.13 -8.36
C VAL A 417 12.24 -4.13 -9.43
N GLN A 418 11.93 -3.83 -10.69
CA GLN A 418 12.39 -4.62 -11.84
C GLN A 418 13.92 -4.71 -11.87
N GLY A 419 14.61 -3.56 -11.71
CA GLY A 419 16.07 -3.49 -11.73
C GLY A 419 16.75 -4.37 -10.67
N ARG A 420 16.21 -4.38 -9.44
CA ARG A 420 16.75 -5.21 -8.35
C ARG A 420 16.54 -6.70 -8.59
N THR A 421 15.38 -7.10 -9.12
CA THR A 421 15.14 -8.51 -9.48
C THR A 421 16.12 -8.99 -10.57
N ILE A 422 16.37 -8.14 -11.58
CA ILE A 422 17.36 -8.44 -12.64
C ILE A 422 18.77 -8.55 -12.06
N GLU A 423 19.14 -7.73 -11.08
CA GLU A 423 20.43 -7.82 -10.39
C GLU A 423 20.59 -9.16 -9.66
N ALA A 424 19.59 -9.61 -8.90
CA ALA A 424 19.61 -10.94 -8.27
C ALA A 424 19.79 -12.07 -9.29
N LYS A 425 19.11 -11.98 -10.44
CA LYS A 425 19.31 -12.96 -11.51
C LYS A 425 20.74 -12.98 -12.03
N LYS A 426 21.38 -11.82 -12.21
CA LYS A 426 22.80 -11.75 -12.62
C LYS A 426 23.70 -12.44 -11.60
N GLN A 427 23.47 -12.25 -10.30
CA GLN A 427 24.23 -12.92 -9.24
C GLN A 427 24.04 -14.45 -9.29
N ILE A 428 22.81 -14.91 -9.53
CA ILE A 428 22.50 -16.34 -9.71
C ILE A 428 23.16 -16.90 -10.97
N ASP A 429 23.20 -16.15 -12.07
CA ASP A 429 23.84 -16.59 -13.31
C ASP A 429 25.35 -16.72 -13.16
N ILE A 430 25.99 -15.80 -12.44
CA ILE A 430 27.40 -15.92 -12.06
C ILE A 430 27.59 -17.22 -11.27
N PHE A 431 26.77 -17.47 -10.25
CA PHE A 431 26.85 -18.71 -9.49
C PHE A 431 26.64 -19.95 -10.37
N LYS A 432 25.63 -19.95 -11.24
CA LYS A 432 25.34 -21.05 -12.16
C LYS A 432 26.50 -21.34 -13.11
N SER A 433 27.28 -20.33 -13.50
CA SER A 433 28.44 -20.50 -14.40
C SER A 433 29.64 -21.21 -13.77
N ILE A 434 29.70 -21.31 -12.44
CA ILE A 434 30.77 -22.02 -11.71
C ILE A 434 30.67 -23.53 -11.97
N ASP A 435 31.81 -24.23 -12.04
CA ASP A 435 31.82 -25.68 -12.16
C ASP A 435 31.13 -26.37 -10.97
N ASN A 436 30.45 -27.49 -11.20
CA ASN A 436 29.68 -28.16 -10.17
C ASN A 436 30.55 -28.64 -8.99
N LEU A 437 31.79 -29.08 -9.25
CA LEU A 437 32.71 -29.50 -8.19
C LEU A 437 33.13 -28.30 -7.32
N GLU A 438 33.31 -27.13 -7.92
CA GLU A 438 33.63 -25.90 -7.19
C GLU A 438 32.45 -25.42 -6.34
N LYS A 439 31.21 -25.50 -6.85
CA LYS A 439 30.01 -25.23 -6.05
C LYS A 439 29.91 -26.17 -4.85
N ILE A 440 30.15 -27.47 -5.05
CA ILE A 440 30.13 -28.47 -3.96
C ILE A 440 31.24 -28.17 -2.95
N LYS A 441 32.46 -27.83 -3.40
CA LYS A 441 33.56 -27.41 -2.51
C LYS A 441 33.20 -26.20 -1.68
N LEU A 442 32.53 -25.20 -2.28
CA LEU A 442 32.03 -24.03 -1.55
C LEU A 442 31.04 -24.47 -0.46
N VAL A 443 30.02 -25.26 -0.79
CA VAL A 443 29.03 -25.72 0.20
C VAL A 443 29.69 -26.53 1.31
N ASN A 444 30.55 -27.49 0.96
CA ASN A 444 31.28 -28.32 1.92
C ASN A 444 32.13 -27.47 2.88
N LYS A 445 32.79 -26.43 2.37
CA LYS A 445 33.55 -25.47 3.17
C LYS A 445 32.64 -24.68 4.12
N GLU A 446 31.56 -24.10 3.63
CA GLU A 446 30.70 -23.21 4.43
C GLU A 446 29.90 -23.96 5.50
N PHE A 447 29.52 -25.21 5.23
CA PHE A 447 28.76 -26.07 6.15
C PHE A 447 29.60 -27.09 6.93
N ASN A 448 30.91 -27.15 6.67
CA ASN A 448 31.85 -28.12 7.25
C ASN A 448 31.36 -29.57 7.07
N CYS A 449 31.10 -29.96 5.83
CA CYS A 449 30.62 -31.30 5.46
C CYS A 449 31.38 -31.86 4.24
N GLU A 450 31.15 -33.14 3.92
CA GLU A 450 31.84 -33.84 2.82
C GLU A 450 30.85 -34.50 1.86
N LEU A 451 30.10 -33.68 1.14
CA LEU A 451 29.17 -34.16 0.11
C LEU A 451 29.89 -34.31 -1.23
N LYS A 452 29.55 -35.38 -1.97
CA LYS A 452 30.11 -35.67 -3.30
C LYS A 452 29.21 -35.21 -4.45
N GLU A 453 27.92 -35.06 -4.16
CA GLU A 453 26.90 -34.64 -5.11
C GLU A 453 25.89 -33.75 -4.37
N LEU A 454 25.40 -32.73 -5.08
CA LEU A 454 24.39 -31.80 -4.59
C LEU A 454 23.49 -31.37 -5.74
N LYS A 455 22.18 -31.34 -5.50
CA LYS A 455 21.22 -30.63 -6.34
C LYS A 455 21.14 -29.18 -5.88
N PHE A 456 21.31 -28.24 -6.79
CA PHE A 456 21.16 -26.82 -6.51
C PHE A 456 19.79 -26.31 -6.96
N ILE A 457 19.06 -25.67 -6.06
CA ILE A 457 17.81 -24.94 -6.33
C ILE A 457 18.10 -23.45 -6.20
N ASN A 458 17.69 -22.63 -7.17
CA ASN A 458 17.98 -21.19 -7.15
C ASN A 458 16.70 -20.39 -7.01
N LEU A 459 16.66 -19.53 -6.00
CA LEU A 459 15.51 -18.70 -5.68
C LEU A 459 15.91 -17.22 -5.62
N ILE A 460 14.99 -16.36 -6.07
CA ILE A 460 15.03 -14.93 -5.81
C ILE A 460 13.89 -14.64 -4.83
N VAL A 461 14.23 -14.00 -3.71
CA VAL A 461 13.23 -13.55 -2.74
C VAL A 461 13.12 -12.03 -2.81
N VAL A 462 11.93 -11.55 -3.15
CA VAL A 462 11.60 -10.12 -3.17
C VAL A 462 10.77 -9.73 -1.95
N ARG A 463 10.76 -8.45 -1.61
CA ARG A 463 9.99 -7.97 -0.45
C ARG A 463 8.47 -8.07 -0.67
N SER A 464 7.99 -7.45 -1.74
CA SER A 464 6.57 -7.39 -2.09
C SER A 464 6.31 -8.09 -3.41
N CYS A 465 6.89 -7.58 -4.49
CA CYS A 465 6.68 -8.06 -5.85
C CYS A 465 7.94 -7.90 -6.73
N ALA A 466 7.88 -8.33 -7.98
CA ALA A 466 9.04 -8.31 -8.89
C ALA A 466 8.98 -7.16 -9.91
N GLY A 467 7.82 -6.50 -10.04
CA GLY A 467 7.57 -5.40 -10.96
C GLY A 467 6.96 -5.91 -12.26
N THR A 468 7.63 -5.66 -13.38
CA THR A 468 7.06 -5.86 -14.73
C THR A 468 7.27 -7.28 -15.25
N ASP A 469 6.66 -7.57 -16.41
CA ASP A 469 6.87 -8.77 -17.22
C ASP A 469 8.35 -9.11 -17.44
N LYS A 470 9.20 -8.11 -17.69
CA LYS A 470 10.65 -8.31 -17.86
C LYS A 470 11.32 -8.96 -16.64
N ALA A 471 10.87 -8.62 -15.44
CA ALA A 471 11.37 -9.26 -14.22
C ALA A 471 10.72 -10.64 -14.02
N TRP A 472 9.42 -10.77 -14.26
CA TRP A 472 8.70 -12.03 -14.09
C TRP A 472 9.10 -13.12 -15.08
N GLU A 473 9.66 -12.78 -16.25
CA GLU A 473 10.24 -13.75 -17.17
C GLU A 473 11.33 -14.60 -16.50
N ILE A 474 12.06 -14.02 -15.52
CA ILE A 474 13.07 -14.74 -14.74
C ILE A 474 12.46 -15.94 -14.00
N ASN A 475 11.19 -15.86 -13.57
CA ASN A 475 10.46 -16.92 -12.86
C ASN A 475 10.36 -18.25 -13.64
N LYS A 476 10.59 -18.22 -14.96
CA LYS A 476 10.68 -19.41 -15.82
C LYS A 476 11.96 -20.22 -15.58
N THR A 477 13.06 -19.58 -15.18
CA THR A 477 14.40 -20.19 -15.03
C THR A 477 14.97 -20.12 -13.61
N CYS A 478 14.38 -19.29 -12.76
CA CYS A 478 14.74 -19.10 -11.37
C CYS A 478 13.51 -18.60 -10.62
N LYS A 479 13.00 -19.36 -9.65
CA LYS A 479 11.72 -19.02 -9.03
C LYS A 479 11.83 -17.73 -8.20
N ILE A 480 10.84 -16.86 -8.37
CA ILE A 480 10.69 -15.63 -7.61
C ILE A 480 9.58 -15.85 -6.58
N VAL A 481 9.87 -15.56 -5.31
CA VAL A 481 8.91 -15.63 -4.21
C VAL A 481 8.97 -14.35 -3.38
N ASN A 482 7.92 -14.02 -2.64
CA ASN A 482 7.99 -13.00 -1.59
C ASN A 482 7.88 -13.62 -0.19
N TYR A 483 8.12 -12.81 0.85
CA TYR A 483 8.13 -13.30 2.23
C TYR A 483 6.80 -13.93 2.67
N SER A 484 5.67 -13.28 2.41
CA SER A 484 4.35 -13.80 2.78
C SER A 484 4.03 -15.12 2.08
N PHE A 485 4.36 -15.22 0.78
CA PHE A 485 4.16 -16.43 -0.01
C PHE A 485 4.98 -17.60 0.51
N ILE A 486 6.28 -17.39 0.77
CA ILE A 486 7.14 -18.47 1.25
C ILE A 486 6.78 -18.87 2.69
N ALA A 487 6.38 -17.93 3.55
CA ALA A 487 5.85 -18.23 4.88
C ALA A 487 4.62 -19.15 4.81
N ASN A 488 3.66 -18.83 3.94
CA ASN A 488 2.48 -19.65 3.74
C ASN A 488 2.85 -21.08 3.28
N LEU A 489 3.68 -21.20 2.24
CA LEU A 489 4.14 -22.49 1.73
C LEU A 489 4.85 -23.32 2.81
N LEU A 490 5.78 -22.71 3.54
CA LEU A 490 6.55 -23.39 4.58
C LEU A 490 5.68 -23.81 5.77
N CYS A 491 4.72 -22.99 6.21
CA CYS A 491 3.81 -23.40 7.26
C CYS A 491 2.89 -24.54 6.81
N LYS A 492 2.42 -24.55 5.56
CA LYS A 492 1.68 -25.68 4.99
C LYS A 492 2.51 -26.97 5.00
N LYS A 493 3.82 -26.86 4.73
CA LYS A 493 4.75 -28.00 4.85
C LYS A 493 4.90 -28.47 6.28
N ILE A 494 5.10 -27.56 7.23
CA ILE A 494 5.23 -27.86 8.67
C ILE A 494 3.96 -28.54 9.21
N LYS A 495 2.77 -27.98 8.94
CA LYS A 495 1.48 -28.55 9.38
C LYS A 495 1.21 -29.95 8.84
N ASN A 496 1.71 -30.25 7.65
CA ASN A 496 1.54 -31.56 7.00
C ASN A 496 2.74 -32.49 7.23
N GLU A 497 3.70 -32.12 8.09
CA GLU A 497 4.95 -32.86 8.35
C GLU A 497 5.80 -33.13 7.09
N LYS A 498 5.62 -32.33 6.03
CA LYS A 498 6.33 -32.45 4.74
C LYS A 498 7.58 -31.57 4.72
N HIS A 499 8.59 -31.91 5.52
CA HIS A 499 9.80 -31.09 5.68
C HIS A 499 10.78 -31.13 4.50
N SER A 500 10.57 -32.02 3.52
CA SER A 500 11.47 -32.19 2.37
C SER A 500 11.56 -30.94 1.50
N ILE A 501 12.75 -30.61 0.99
CA ILE A 501 12.97 -29.47 0.09
C ILE A 501 13.40 -29.88 -1.33
N ILE A 502 13.46 -31.17 -1.63
CA ILE A 502 13.99 -31.67 -2.91
C ILE A 502 13.21 -31.20 -4.14
N ASN A 503 11.90 -30.96 -3.98
CA ASN A 503 10.98 -30.52 -5.04
C ASN A 503 10.46 -29.10 -4.81
N LEU A 504 11.19 -28.27 -4.05
CA LEU A 504 10.71 -26.94 -3.65
C LEU A 504 10.36 -26.03 -4.85
N GLU A 505 11.09 -26.11 -5.97
CA GLU A 505 10.77 -25.32 -7.18
C GLU A 505 9.40 -25.68 -7.78
N ASP A 506 9.08 -26.97 -7.82
CA ASP A 506 7.79 -27.47 -8.31
C ASP A 506 6.67 -27.13 -7.32
N GLU A 507 6.94 -27.22 -6.02
CA GLU A 507 6.01 -26.81 -4.97
C GLU A 507 5.68 -25.31 -5.06
N ILE A 508 6.69 -24.46 -5.28
CA ILE A 508 6.49 -23.02 -5.52
C ILE A 508 5.63 -22.79 -6.75
N ALA A 509 5.92 -23.46 -7.87
CA ALA A 509 5.15 -23.31 -9.10
C ALA A 509 3.69 -23.75 -8.92
N ASN A 510 3.47 -24.86 -8.23
CA ASN A 510 2.13 -25.35 -7.90
C ASN A 510 1.38 -24.37 -6.99
N GLU A 511 2.04 -23.85 -5.96
CA GLU A 511 1.41 -22.92 -5.02
C GLU A 511 1.13 -21.55 -5.66
N GLN A 512 1.97 -21.08 -6.59
CA GLN A 512 1.69 -19.90 -7.43
C GLN A 512 0.43 -20.11 -8.29
N ASN A 513 0.31 -21.29 -8.92
CA ASN A 513 -0.87 -21.64 -9.69
C ASN A 513 -2.13 -21.74 -8.84
N GLU A 514 -2.04 -22.28 -7.62
CA GLU A 514 -3.15 -22.33 -6.67
C GLU A 514 -3.57 -20.93 -6.22
N LEU A 515 -2.62 -20.04 -5.90
CA LEU A 515 -2.90 -18.63 -5.59
C LEU A 515 -3.66 -17.94 -6.73
N ILE A 516 -3.21 -18.13 -7.98
CA ILE A 516 -3.89 -17.62 -9.18
C ILE A 516 -5.31 -18.18 -9.27
N LYS A 517 -5.51 -19.50 -9.14
CA LYS A 517 -6.85 -20.10 -9.21
C LYS A 517 -7.77 -19.57 -8.11
N MET A 518 -7.29 -19.49 -6.87
CA MET A 518 -8.08 -19.04 -5.72
C MET A 518 -8.48 -17.57 -5.79
N SER A 519 -7.68 -16.74 -6.48
CA SER A 519 -7.99 -15.32 -6.69
C SER A 519 -9.33 -15.09 -7.39
N SER A 520 -9.81 -16.07 -8.17
CA SER A 520 -10.99 -15.92 -9.02
C SER A 520 -10.88 -14.68 -9.92
N TRP A 521 -9.68 -14.44 -10.45
CA TRP A 521 -9.39 -13.25 -11.22
C TRP A 521 -10.17 -13.20 -12.53
N THR A 522 -10.46 -11.97 -12.96
CA THR A 522 -11.07 -11.67 -14.26
C THR A 522 -10.44 -10.41 -14.84
N ILE A 523 -10.60 -10.21 -16.16
CA ILE A 523 -10.30 -8.93 -16.81
C ILE A 523 -11.61 -8.20 -17.00
N ILE A 524 -11.68 -7.00 -16.45
CA ILE A 524 -12.77 -6.06 -16.71
C ILE A 524 -12.19 -4.92 -17.54
N ASN A 525 -12.81 -4.65 -18.69
CA ASN A 525 -12.46 -3.48 -19.47
C ASN A 525 -13.16 -2.27 -18.87
N GLU A 526 -12.37 -1.31 -18.43
CA GLU A 526 -12.84 -0.04 -17.91
C GLU A 526 -12.74 1.04 -18.97
N THR A 527 -13.66 2.01 -18.91
CA THR A 527 -13.68 3.13 -19.85
C THR A 527 -13.35 4.41 -19.10
N LEU A 528 -12.19 4.99 -19.38
CA LEU A 528 -11.81 6.33 -18.96
C LEU A 528 -12.28 7.34 -20.01
N LYS A 529 -13.15 8.26 -19.62
CA LYS A 529 -13.53 9.42 -20.42
C LYS A 529 -12.76 10.65 -19.94
N ILE A 530 -12.00 11.27 -20.84
CA ILE A 530 -11.23 12.48 -20.54
C ILE A 530 -11.29 13.44 -21.72
N ASP A 531 -11.86 14.61 -21.49
CA ASP A 531 -12.17 15.57 -22.55
C ASP A 531 -13.00 14.93 -23.68
N LYS A 532 -12.54 15.06 -24.93
CA LYS A 532 -13.13 14.42 -26.12
C LYS A 532 -12.73 12.95 -26.26
N TYR A 533 -11.82 12.44 -25.43
CA TYR A 533 -11.23 11.11 -25.58
C TYR A 533 -11.93 10.05 -24.74
N GLU A 534 -12.05 8.86 -25.32
CA GLU A 534 -12.48 7.65 -24.65
C GLU A 534 -11.36 6.62 -24.73
N ILE A 535 -10.88 6.16 -23.57
CA ILE A 535 -9.80 5.19 -23.45
C ILE A 535 -10.37 3.97 -22.73
N VAL A 536 -10.51 2.87 -23.45
CA VAL A 536 -10.88 1.57 -22.88
C VAL A 536 -9.61 0.83 -22.50
N PHE A 537 -9.50 0.30 -21.28
CA PHE A 537 -8.29 -0.39 -20.82
C PHE A 537 -8.62 -1.60 -19.94
N PRO A 538 -7.77 -2.64 -19.95
CA PRO A 538 -8.01 -3.83 -19.16
C PRO A 538 -7.56 -3.59 -17.71
N ASN A 539 -8.42 -3.90 -16.75
CA ASN A 539 -8.09 -3.98 -15.33
C ASN A 539 -8.23 -5.43 -14.86
N ILE A 540 -7.22 -5.92 -14.14
CA ILE A 540 -7.26 -7.25 -13.52
C ILE A 540 -7.98 -7.13 -12.19
N ASN A 541 -9.13 -7.76 -12.04
CA ASN A 541 -9.86 -7.81 -10.79
C ASN A 541 -9.75 -9.20 -10.13
N PHE A 542 -9.80 -9.27 -8.80
CA PHE A 542 -9.85 -10.53 -8.04
C PHE A 542 -10.60 -10.34 -6.72
N ILE A 543 -10.93 -11.45 -6.05
CA ILE A 543 -11.67 -11.42 -4.78
C ILE A 543 -10.67 -11.33 -3.62
N ASP A 544 -10.48 -10.13 -3.08
CA ASP A 544 -9.57 -9.82 -1.96
C ASP A 544 -9.72 -10.77 -0.77
N ASN A 545 -10.96 -11.06 -0.36
CA ASN A 545 -11.23 -11.96 0.76
C ASN A 545 -10.70 -13.39 0.54
N ASN A 546 -10.70 -13.88 -0.71
CA ASN A 546 -10.16 -15.20 -1.01
C ASN A 546 -8.64 -15.22 -0.79
N ILE A 547 -7.96 -14.17 -1.24
CA ILE A 547 -6.50 -14.04 -1.12
C ILE A 547 -6.09 -13.78 0.32
N ALA A 548 -6.76 -12.86 1.01
CA ALA A 548 -6.50 -12.56 2.42
C ALA A 548 -6.70 -13.81 3.29
N THR A 549 -7.81 -14.54 3.09
CA THR A 549 -8.09 -15.80 3.81
C THR A 549 -7.05 -16.87 3.51
N TYR A 550 -6.65 -17.00 2.24
CA TYR A 550 -5.63 -17.95 1.81
C TYR A 550 -4.29 -17.68 2.49
N ASN A 551 -3.88 -16.41 2.58
CA ASN A 551 -2.64 -16.02 3.25
C ASN A 551 -2.74 -16.26 4.77
N LEU A 552 -3.81 -15.77 5.41
CA LEU A 552 -4.02 -15.81 6.86
C LEU A 552 -4.07 -17.21 7.48
N LYS A 553 -4.80 -18.15 6.87
CA LYS A 553 -5.00 -19.50 7.41
C LYS A 553 -3.69 -20.24 7.68
N ASN A 554 -2.64 -19.86 6.97
CA ASN A 554 -1.38 -20.58 6.94
C ASN A 554 -0.23 -19.81 7.59
N LEU A 555 -0.47 -18.74 8.36
CA LEU A 555 0.63 -18.05 9.07
C LEU A 555 0.78 -18.48 10.54
N THR A 556 -0.10 -19.36 11.04
CA THR A 556 -0.11 -19.76 12.46
C THR A 556 1.13 -20.55 12.94
N CYS A 557 2.00 -21.00 12.04
CA CYS A 557 3.25 -21.68 12.42
C CYS A 557 4.33 -20.71 12.91
N PHE A 558 4.15 -19.41 12.65
CA PHE A 558 5.15 -18.38 12.84
C PHE A 558 4.62 -17.31 13.80
N PRO A 559 4.65 -17.57 15.13
CA PRO A 559 4.08 -16.65 16.12
C PRO A 559 4.77 -15.27 16.16
N LYS A 560 5.98 -15.17 15.58
CA LYS A 560 6.79 -13.95 15.50
C LYS A 560 7.10 -13.57 14.04
N LEU A 561 6.14 -13.77 13.15
CA LEU A 561 6.27 -13.48 11.71
C LEU A 561 6.71 -12.03 11.44
N GLU A 562 6.33 -11.11 12.32
CA GLU A 562 6.49 -9.67 12.14
C GLU A 562 7.95 -9.22 12.33
N ASN A 563 8.57 -9.58 13.46
CA ASN A 563 9.91 -9.14 13.85
C ASN A 563 11.00 -10.20 13.62
N SER A 564 10.64 -11.48 13.47
CA SER A 564 11.60 -12.59 13.34
C SER A 564 12.66 -12.63 14.44
N GLU A 565 12.27 -12.22 15.64
CA GLU A 565 13.11 -12.37 16.84
C GLU A 565 12.87 -13.75 17.46
N PHE A 566 13.91 -14.37 18.00
CA PHE A 566 13.80 -15.68 18.66
C PHE A 566 13.25 -15.57 20.08
#